data_AF-A0AAX1QJH1-F1
#
_entry.id   AF-A0AAX1QJH1-F1
#
_cell.length_a   1.000
_cell.length_b   1.000
_cell.length_c   1.000
_cell.angle_alpha   90.00
_cell.angle_beta   90.00
_cell.angle_gamma   90.00
#
_symmetry.space_group_name_H-M   'P 1'
#
loop_
_entity.id
_entity.type
_entity.pdbx_description
1 polymer ?
#
loop_
_entity_poly.entity_id
_entity_poly.type
_entity_poly.pdbx_seq_one_letter_code
_entity_poly.pdbx_strand_id
1 'polypeptide(L)'
;MIRWKKMRREPLPNGTILSFLNGEEFVLQDLLAENKNALFYEVRSQTTGQAVVLKEFFNSHWVRLRGAPAPKGWEQEPPDSRKLSRTYLWLRRQAEQEQRMNQELCGSVRCVIPEKPVLPAGTLVLPDGTEWQWPYCAFLEMDGMTAAQGFPLQALMRECTNPNGPAHPFGNLRQQEECFVPRRNCAVPAATVTMQIFRDTLLALRPLHRAGWIMGDLSSGNLFVEGSLAEGRIQGVSFADASTVRKIGENEMPATAEPGFHAPELFSGPVTEKTDVFSAGRLLLSMLYPVAVHNVRLHRPLGFLDNTQTLTAGESVPSGLPQEMRAEVNRLLLRATAPDPEQRISMDEMLAAAEDWCRRLSDAES
;
A
#
# COMPACT_ATOMS: atom_id res chain seq x y z
N MET A 1 -1.75 -23.34 27.17
CA MET A 1 -1.41 -22.07 26.50
C MET A 1 -1.16 -22.36 25.02
N ILE A 2 -2.21 -22.27 24.20
CA ILE A 2 -2.11 -22.55 22.76
C ILE A 2 -1.39 -21.37 22.12
N ARG A 3 -0.14 -21.58 21.70
CA ARG A 3 0.61 -20.63 20.90
C ARG A 3 -0.11 -20.47 19.56
N TRP A 4 -0.82 -19.35 19.38
CA TRP A 4 -1.28 -18.90 18.07
C TRP A 4 -0.05 -18.65 17.18
N LYS A 5 0.43 -19.67 16.47
CA LYS A 5 1.20 -19.46 15.23
C LYS A 5 0.21 -18.76 14.29
N LYS A 6 0.34 -17.44 14.18
CA LYS A 6 -0.57 -16.58 13.41
C LYS A 6 -0.66 -17.09 11.97
N MET A 7 -1.83 -17.61 11.64
CA MET A 7 -2.32 -17.87 10.30
C MET A 7 -2.10 -16.59 9.47
N ARG A 8 -1.16 -16.64 8.54
CA ARG A 8 -0.83 -15.54 7.63
C ARG A 8 -1.13 -15.99 6.20
N ARG A 9 -1.60 -15.06 5.38
CA ARG A 9 -1.54 -15.17 3.92
C ARG A 9 -0.07 -15.41 3.54
N GLU A 10 0.21 -16.54 2.90
CA GLU A 10 1.59 -16.95 2.57
C GLU A 10 1.94 -16.57 1.12
N PRO A 11 2.93 -15.67 0.92
CA PRO A 11 3.39 -15.32 -0.42
C PRO A 11 4.08 -16.50 -1.10
N LEU A 12 4.14 -16.48 -2.44
CA LEU A 12 5.00 -17.39 -3.18
C LEU A 12 6.48 -17.13 -2.82
N PRO A 13 7.30 -18.19 -2.69
CA PRO A 13 8.72 -18.05 -2.37
C PRO A 13 9.52 -17.52 -3.57
N ASN A 14 10.61 -16.81 -3.27
CA ASN A 14 11.56 -16.33 -4.27
C ASN A 14 12.14 -17.52 -5.06
N GLY A 15 12.28 -17.35 -6.37
CA GLY A 15 12.64 -18.42 -7.31
C GLY A 15 11.45 -19.21 -7.86
N THR A 16 10.21 -18.92 -7.45
CA THR A 16 9.02 -19.53 -8.08
C THR A 16 8.95 -19.14 -9.56
N ILE A 17 8.74 -20.13 -10.42
CA ILE A 17 8.54 -19.94 -11.86
C ILE A 17 7.04 -19.92 -12.13
N LEU A 18 6.57 -18.87 -12.80
CA LEU A 18 5.19 -18.67 -13.22
C LEU A 18 5.13 -18.69 -14.74
N SER A 19 4.51 -19.71 -15.31
CA SER A 19 4.28 -19.83 -16.75
C SER A 19 2.80 -19.59 -17.05
N PHE A 20 2.50 -18.67 -17.96
CA PHE A 20 1.15 -18.21 -18.29
C PHE A 20 0.66 -18.76 -19.63
N LEU A 21 -0.65 -18.77 -19.85
CA LEU A 21 -1.25 -19.36 -21.06
C LEU A 21 -0.95 -18.61 -22.36
N ASN A 22 -0.55 -17.35 -22.24
CA ASN A 22 -0.07 -16.54 -23.35
C ASN A 22 1.39 -16.86 -23.73
N GLY A 23 2.04 -17.80 -23.04
CA GLY A 23 3.43 -18.20 -23.26
C GLY A 23 4.45 -17.34 -22.53
N GLU A 24 4.04 -16.35 -21.74
CA GLU A 24 4.95 -15.59 -20.90
C GLU A 24 5.39 -16.40 -19.68
N GLU A 25 6.66 -16.25 -19.32
CA GLU A 25 7.23 -16.90 -18.15
C GLU A 25 8.02 -15.90 -17.32
N PHE A 26 7.84 -15.98 -16.01
CA PHE A 26 8.44 -15.08 -15.05
C PHE A 26 9.04 -15.84 -13.87
N VAL A 27 10.17 -15.36 -13.36
CA VAL A 27 10.79 -15.88 -12.14
C VAL A 27 10.66 -14.84 -11.03
N LEU A 28 9.98 -15.22 -9.95
CA LEU A 28 9.75 -14.39 -8.78
C LEU A 28 11.07 -14.04 -8.09
N GLN A 29 11.33 -12.75 -7.90
CA GLN A 29 12.54 -12.24 -7.25
C GLN A 29 12.29 -11.88 -5.79
N ASP A 30 11.23 -11.11 -5.51
CA ASP A 30 10.90 -10.69 -4.13
C ASP A 30 9.42 -10.29 -3.97
N LEU A 31 8.95 -10.25 -2.71
CA LEU A 31 7.67 -9.67 -2.33
C LEU A 31 7.84 -8.17 -2.02
N LEU A 32 7.39 -7.32 -2.93
CA LEU A 32 7.50 -5.87 -2.83
C LEU A 32 6.53 -5.27 -1.81
N ALA A 33 5.24 -5.62 -1.92
CA ALA A 33 4.20 -5.04 -1.09
C ALA A 33 3.04 -6.00 -0.86
N GLU A 34 2.27 -5.70 0.18
CA GLU A 34 1.07 -6.42 0.54
C GLU A 34 0.00 -5.43 1.01
N ASN A 35 -1.20 -5.53 0.45
CA ASN A 35 -2.39 -4.82 0.94
C ASN A 35 -3.52 -5.82 1.22
N LYS A 36 -4.70 -5.37 1.64
CA LYS A 36 -5.80 -6.27 2.05
C LYS A 36 -6.14 -7.38 1.06
N ASN A 37 -6.00 -7.13 -0.24
CA ASN A 37 -6.57 -7.95 -1.30
C ASN A 37 -5.52 -8.55 -2.24
N ALA A 38 -4.30 -8.01 -2.24
CA ALA A 38 -3.29 -8.38 -3.21
C ALA A 38 -1.89 -8.48 -2.60
N LEU A 39 -1.05 -9.23 -3.31
CA LEU A 39 0.39 -9.31 -3.13
C LEU A 39 1.07 -8.78 -4.39
N PHE A 40 2.11 -7.97 -4.22
CA PHE A 40 2.88 -7.41 -5.32
C PHE A 40 4.28 -8.03 -5.33
N TYR A 41 4.63 -8.63 -6.46
CA TYR A 41 5.88 -9.37 -6.64
C TYR A 41 6.75 -8.66 -7.66
N GLU A 42 8.03 -8.51 -7.34
CA GLU A 42 9.03 -8.28 -8.36
C GLU A 42 9.33 -9.61 -9.04
N VAL A 43 9.28 -9.62 -10.36
CA VAL A 43 9.56 -10.80 -11.17
C VAL A 43 10.51 -10.43 -12.29
N ARG A 44 11.26 -11.42 -12.80
CA ARG A 44 12.07 -11.28 -14.00
C ARG A 44 11.43 -12.04 -15.15
N SER A 45 11.09 -11.35 -16.23
CA SER A 45 10.62 -11.98 -17.47
C SER A 45 11.72 -12.85 -18.06
N GLN A 46 11.42 -14.13 -18.34
CA GLN A 46 12.34 -15.02 -19.06
C GLN A 46 12.44 -14.66 -20.54
N THR A 47 11.38 -14.09 -21.12
CA THR A 47 11.34 -13.70 -22.52
C THR A 47 12.17 -12.46 -22.81
N THR A 48 12.06 -11.42 -21.97
CA THR A 48 12.73 -10.12 -22.21
C THR A 48 13.92 -9.87 -21.29
N GLY A 49 14.06 -10.63 -20.20
CA GLY A 49 15.09 -10.41 -19.17
C GLY A 49 14.82 -9.22 -18.24
N GLN A 50 13.76 -8.44 -18.50
CA GLN A 50 13.41 -7.25 -17.74
C GLN A 50 12.77 -7.62 -16.39
N ALA A 51 13.06 -6.80 -15.37
CA ALA A 51 12.26 -6.82 -14.15
C ALA A 51 10.85 -6.30 -14.48
N VAL A 52 9.83 -6.83 -13.82
CA VAL A 52 8.41 -6.49 -13.98
C VAL A 52 7.73 -6.66 -12.61
N VAL A 53 6.62 -5.98 -12.37
CA VAL A 53 5.82 -6.19 -11.15
C VAL A 53 4.51 -6.92 -11.48
N LEU A 54 4.24 -8.01 -10.77
CA LEU A 54 2.97 -8.73 -10.83
C LEU A 54 2.14 -8.50 -9.56
N LYS A 55 0.85 -8.23 -9.74
CA LYS A 55 -0.16 -8.19 -8.68
C LYS A 55 -0.93 -9.51 -8.66
N GLU A 56 -0.80 -10.28 -7.59
CA GLU A 56 -1.61 -11.47 -7.33
C GLU A 56 -2.85 -11.09 -6.51
N PHE A 57 -4.04 -11.46 -6.98
CA PHE A 57 -5.27 -11.31 -6.20
C PHE A 57 -5.32 -12.40 -5.14
N PHE A 58 -5.08 -12.00 -3.89
CA PHE A 58 -5.03 -12.91 -2.76
C PHE A 58 -5.50 -12.19 -1.50
N ASN A 59 -6.75 -12.40 -1.09
CA ASN A 59 -7.30 -11.78 0.12
C ASN A 59 -6.53 -12.15 1.40
N SER A 60 -6.33 -11.17 2.29
CA SER A 60 -5.60 -11.29 3.56
C SER A 60 -6.10 -12.38 4.53
N HIS A 61 -7.36 -12.80 4.40
CA HIS A 61 -7.99 -13.82 5.26
C HIS A 61 -8.02 -15.21 4.61
N TRP A 62 -7.44 -15.34 3.41
CA TRP A 62 -7.38 -16.57 2.64
C TRP A 62 -6.06 -17.31 2.91
N VAL A 63 -5.99 -18.56 2.46
CA VAL A 63 -4.81 -19.43 2.55
C VAL A 63 -4.37 -19.84 1.15
N ARG A 64 -3.10 -20.26 1.00
CA ARG A 64 -2.60 -20.81 -0.27
C ARG A 64 -2.79 -22.32 -0.26
N LEU A 65 -3.55 -22.84 -1.22
CA LEU A 65 -3.77 -24.26 -1.43
C LEU A 65 -3.32 -24.64 -2.83
N ARG A 66 -2.35 -25.55 -2.94
CA ARG A 66 -1.87 -26.09 -4.23
C ARG A 66 -1.46 -24.97 -5.20
N GLY A 67 -0.67 -24.01 -4.69
CA GLY A 67 -0.20 -22.86 -5.46
C GLY A 67 -1.21 -21.70 -5.60
N ALA A 68 -2.50 -21.88 -5.26
CA ALA A 68 -3.55 -20.90 -5.51
C ALA A 68 -4.18 -20.32 -4.22
N PRO A 69 -4.66 -19.06 -4.25
CA PRO A 69 -5.47 -18.49 -3.18
C PRO A 69 -6.82 -19.21 -3.00
N ALA A 70 -7.19 -19.54 -1.76
CA ALA A 70 -8.47 -20.14 -1.43
C ALA A 70 -9.02 -19.67 -0.06
N PRO A 71 -10.35 -19.60 0.12
CA PRO A 71 -10.96 -19.35 1.41
C PRO A 71 -10.49 -20.33 2.47
N LYS A 72 -10.27 -19.84 3.68
CA LYS A 72 -9.92 -20.67 4.83
C LYS A 72 -11.00 -21.72 5.12
N GLY A 73 -10.61 -22.92 5.54
CA GLY A 73 -11.52 -24.03 5.82
C GLY A 73 -11.79 -24.92 4.61
N TRP A 74 -11.15 -24.62 3.47
CA TRP A 74 -11.30 -25.39 2.22
C TRP A 74 -10.09 -26.30 1.96
N GLU A 75 -9.24 -26.53 2.97
CA GLU A 75 -8.00 -27.31 2.85
C GLU A 75 -8.26 -28.77 2.42
N GLN A 76 -9.44 -29.29 2.73
CA GLN A 76 -9.87 -30.66 2.38
C GLN A 76 -10.63 -30.74 1.05
N GLU A 77 -10.90 -29.61 0.39
CA GLU A 77 -11.63 -29.61 -0.88
C GLU A 77 -10.74 -30.24 -1.99
N PRO A 78 -11.30 -31.16 -2.79
CA PRO A 78 -10.55 -31.78 -3.89
C PRO A 78 -10.14 -30.72 -4.94
N PRO A 79 -9.03 -30.91 -5.67
CA PRO A 79 -8.53 -29.94 -6.65
C PRO A 79 -9.60 -29.45 -7.65
N ASP A 80 -10.41 -30.37 -8.16
CA ASP A 80 -11.44 -30.10 -9.18
C ASP A 80 -12.82 -29.80 -8.58
N SER A 81 -12.88 -29.39 -7.30
CA SER A 81 -14.16 -29.09 -6.67
C SER A 81 -14.81 -27.86 -7.32
N ARG A 82 -16.12 -27.98 -7.61
CA ARG A 82 -16.92 -26.87 -8.15
C ARG A 82 -16.83 -25.61 -7.28
N LYS A 83 -16.56 -25.74 -5.98
CA LYS A 83 -16.40 -24.60 -5.07
C LYS A 83 -15.14 -23.82 -5.43
N LEU A 84 -14.00 -24.49 -5.56
CA LEU A 84 -12.73 -23.87 -5.93
C LEU A 84 -12.79 -23.23 -7.31
N SER A 85 -13.37 -23.92 -8.31
CA SER A 85 -13.54 -23.34 -9.65
C SER A 85 -14.44 -22.10 -9.64
N ARG A 86 -15.51 -22.07 -8.84
CA ARG A 86 -16.37 -20.88 -8.72
C ARG A 86 -15.66 -19.71 -8.04
N THR A 87 -14.87 -19.99 -7.01
CA THR A 87 -14.05 -18.97 -6.34
C THR A 87 -13.01 -18.38 -7.27
N TYR A 88 -12.35 -19.22 -8.07
CA TYR A 88 -11.44 -18.78 -9.11
C TYR A 88 -12.10 -17.86 -10.13
N LEU A 89 -13.25 -18.28 -10.68
CA LEU A 89 -14.00 -17.46 -11.64
C LEU A 89 -14.43 -16.13 -11.03
N TRP A 90 -14.77 -16.12 -9.74
CA TRP A 90 -15.06 -14.88 -9.02
C TRP A 90 -13.82 -13.98 -8.90
N LEU A 91 -12.67 -14.51 -8.46
CA LEU A 91 -11.41 -13.76 -8.38
C LEU A 91 -11.01 -13.17 -9.73
N ARG A 92 -11.07 -13.98 -10.79
CA ARG A 92 -10.75 -13.54 -12.15
C ARG A 92 -11.67 -12.41 -12.60
N ARG A 93 -12.98 -12.49 -12.32
CA ARG A 93 -13.92 -11.40 -12.64
C ARG A 93 -13.62 -10.13 -11.87
N GLN A 94 -13.20 -10.24 -10.60
CA GLN A 94 -12.76 -9.08 -9.82
C GLN A 94 -11.53 -8.42 -10.46
N ALA A 95 -10.52 -9.22 -10.83
CA ALA A 95 -9.33 -8.71 -11.50
C ALA A 95 -9.65 -8.06 -12.86
N GLU A 96 -10.52 -8.68 -13.67
CA GLU A 96 -10.97 -8.10 -14.94
C GLU A 96 -11.78 -6.81 -14.74
N GLN A 97 -12.57 -6.70 -13.68
CA GLN A 97 -13.34 -5.49 -13.37
C GLN A 97 -12.41 -4.36 -12.91
N GLU A 98 -11.49 -4.66 -11.99
CA GLU A 98 -10.50 -3.71 -11.50
C GLU A 98 -9.63 -3.17 -12.63
N GLN A 99 -9.14 -4.06 -13.50
CA GLN A 99 -8.34 -3.70 -14.65
C GLN A 99 -9.09 -2.78 -15.63
N ARG A 100 -10.39 -2.99 -15.86
CA ARG A 100 -11.21 -2.08 -16.69
C ARG A 100 -11.35 -0.71 -16.06
N MET A 101 -11.61 -0.65 -14.75
CA MET A 101 -11.68 0.62 -14.01
C MET A 101 -10.35 1.35 -14.03
N ASN A 102 -9.24 0.64 -13.84
CA ASN A 102 -7.89 1.18 -13.93
C ASN A 102 -7.63 1.79 -15.32
N GLN A 103 -8.03 1.11 -16.41
CA GLN A 103 -7.89 1.65 -17.77
C GLN A 103 -8.72 2.90 -18.01
N GLU A 104 -9.98 2.92 -17.57
CA GLU A 104 -10.84 4.11 -17.66
C GLU A 104 -10.19 5.29 -16.91
N LEU A 105 -9.70 5.02 -15.69
CA LEU A 105 -9.06 6.01 -14.85
C LEU A 105 -7.78 6.56 -15.49
N CYS A 106 -6.90 5.69 -15.97
CA CYS A 106 -5.65 6.05 -16.67
C CYS A 106 -5.91 6.85 -17.96
N GLY A 107 -7.09 6.72 -18.56
CA GLY A 107 -7.53 7.58 -19.67
C GLY A 107 -7.75 9.04 -19.27
N SER A 108 -7.94 9.31 -17.98
CA SER A 108 -8.25 10.65 -17.43
C SER A 108 -7.15 11.24 -16.55
N VAL A 109 -6.33 10.42 -15.90
CA VAL A 109 -5.28 10.85 -14.96
C VAL A 109 -3.99 10.05 -15.12
N ARG A 110 -2.87 10.61 -14.67
CA ARG A 110 -1.53 9.98 -14.75
C ARG A 110 -0.98 9.47 -13.42
N CYS A 111 -1.64 9.80 -12.31
CA CYS A 111 -1.17 9.47 -10.96
C CYS A 111 -1.47 8.02 -10.54
N VAL A 112 -1.94 7.17 -11.45
CA VAL A 112 -2.29 5.78 -11.19
C VAL A 112 -1.45 4.91 -12.10
N ILE A 113 -0.90 3.83 -11.54
CA ILE A 113 -0.09 2.88 -12.28
C ILE A 113 -1.02 2.04 -13.19
N PRO A 114 -0.76 2.00 -14.51
CA PRO A 114 -1.57 1.22 -15.44
C PRO A 114 -1.44 -0.30 -15.22
N GLU A 115 -2.58 -0.98 -15.31
CA GLU A 115 -2.69 -2.45 -15.23
C GLU A 115 -2.88 -3.08 -16.61
N LYS A 116 -2.05 -4.08 -16.95
CA LYS A 116 -2.23 -4.91 -18.15
C LYS A 116 -3.35 -5.93 -17.95
N PRO A 117 -3.91 -6.52 -19.04
CA PRO A 117 -4.94 -7.55 -18.92
C PRO A 117 -4.53 -8.72 -18.01
N VAL A 118 -5.52 -9.36 -17.38
CA VAL A 118 -5.32 -10.52 -16.49
C VAL A 118 -4.56 -11.63 -17.21
N LEU A 119 -3.48 -12.09 -16.58
CA LEU A 119 -2.65 -13.21 -17.04
C LEU A 119 -3.21 -14.52 -16.48
N PRO A 120 -3.77 -15.41 -17.33
CA PRO A 120 -4.25 -16.71 -16.88
C PRO A 120 -3.05 -17.63 -16.61
N ALA A 121 -2.93 -18.13 -15.38
CA ALA A 121 -1.84 -19.02 -15.02
C ALA A 121 -1.95 -20.38 -15.73
N GLY A 122 -0.81 -20.86 -16.25
CA GLY A 122 -0.66 -22.19 -16.84
C GLY A 122 0.01 -23.15 -15.88
N THR A 123 1.23 -22.84 -15.46
CA THR A 123 2.00 -23.69 -14.54
C THR A 123 2.69 -22.83 -13.49
N LEU A 124 2.77 -23.36 -12.27
CA LEU A 124 3.53 -22.77 -11.17
C LEU A 124 4.50 -23.81 -10.62
N VAL A 125 5.80 -23.48 -10.63
CA VAL A 125 6.86 -24.35 -10.12
C VAL A 125 7.57 -23.67 -8.94
N LEU A 126 7.51 -24.29 -7.78
CA LEU A 126 8.21 -23.81 -6.58
C LEU A 126 9.71 -24.14 -6.65
N PRO A 127 10.56 -23.43 -5.87
CA PRO A 127 12.01 -23.68 -5.84
C PRO A 127 12.42 -25.11 -5.45
N ASP A 128 11.56 -25.83 -4.74
CA ASP A 128 11.79 -27.23 -4.34
C ASP A 128 11.40 -28.24 -5.44
N GLY A 129 10.95 -27.76 -6.60
CA GLY A 129 10.50 -28.58 -7.72
C GLY A 129 9.02 -28.98 -7.65
N THR A 130 8.28 -28.56 -6.61
CA THR A 130 6.83 -28.81 -6.55
C THR A 130 6.13 -28.05 -7.67
N GLU A 131 5.38 -28.77 -8.49
CA GLU A 131 4.71 -28.23 -9.67
C GLU A 131 3.18 -28.30 -9.52
N TRP A 132 2.51 -27.21 -9.89
CA TRP A 132 1.06 -27.13 -9.97
C TRP A 132 0.63 -26.71 -11.38
N GLN A 133 -0.19 -27.55 -11.99
CA GLN A 133 -0.77 -27.31 -13.30
C GLN A 133 -2.13 -26.61 -13.14
N TRP A 134 -2.34 -25.55 -13.92
CA TRP A 134 -3.54 -24.72 -13.99
C TRP A 134 -4.01 -24.21 -12.61
N PRO A 135 -3.12 -23.61 -11.80
CA PRO A 135 -3.52 -23.10 -10.49
C PRO A 135 -4.58 -22.01 -10.63
N TYR A 136 -5.55 -22.03 -9.73
CA TYR A 136 -6.65 -21.07 -9.66
C TYR A 136 -6.23 -19.70 -9.11
N CYS A 137 -5.32 -19.03 -9.79
CA CYS A 137 -4.80 -17.71 -9.43
C CYS A 137 -5.03 -16.68 -10.54
N ALA A 138 -5.15 -15.42 -10.14
CA ALA A 138 -5.32 -14.28 -11.04
C ALA A 138 -4.18 -13.29 -10.81
N PHE A 139 -3.46 -12.98 -11.88
CA PHE A 139 -2.35 -12.03 -11.87
C PHE A 139 -2.60 -10.90 -12.86
N LEU A 140 -2.15 -9.70 -12.52
CA LEU A 140 -2.03 -8.55 -13.42
C LEU A 140 -0.57 -8.12 -13.45
N GLU A 141 -0.11 -7.59 -14.58
CA GLU A 141 1.16 -6.88 -14.66
C GLU A 141 0.96 -5.38 -14.44
N MET A 142 1.83 -4.77 -13.62
CA MET A 142 1.81 -3.36 -13.24
C MET A 142 2.84 -2.57 -14.08
N ASP A 143 2.44 -2.10 -15.27
CA ASP A 143 3.33 -1.56 -16.30
C ASP A 143 4.13 -0.33 -15.81
N GLY A 144 3.48 0.54 -15.03
CA GLY A 144 4.09 1.80 -14.54
C GLY A 144 5.15 1.63 -13.44
N MET A 145 5.10 0.55 -12.65
CA MET A 145 6.09 0.34 -11.57
C MET A 145 7.47 -0.01 -12.11
N THR A 146 7.50 -0.62 -13.29
CA THR A 146 8.71 -1.03 -13.99
C THR A 146 9.40 0.16 -14.67
N ALA A 147 8.61 1.06 -15.25
CA ALA A 147 9.10 2.19 -16.03
C ALA A 147 9.54 3.38 -15.16
N ALA A 148 8.85 3.64 -14.04
CA ALA A 148 9.10 4.82 -13.23
C ALA A 148 10.41 4.75 -12.42
N GLN A 149 10.92 3.54 -12.15
CA GLN A 149 11.86 3.25 -11.06
C GLN A 149 11.29 3.73 -9.70
N GLY A 150 11.29 2.87 -8.70
CA GLY A 150 10.69 3.24 -7.42
C GLY A 150 10.53 2.09 -6.47
N PHE A 151 9.76 2.33 -5.42
CA PHE A 151 9.52 1.34 -4.37
C PHE A 151 8.15 1.57 -3.72
N PRO A 152 7.49 0.52 -3.24
CA PRO A 152 6.28 0.67 -2.43
C PRO A 152 6.59 1.45 -1.14
N LEU A 153 5.64 2.26 -0.65
CA LEU A 153 5.83 3.02 0.60
C LEU A 153 6.14 2.10 1.79
N GLN A 154 5.60 0.89 1.82
CA GLN A 154 5.92 -0.10 2.86
C GLN A 154 7.40 -0.52 2.86
N ALA A 155 8.09 -0.50 1.71
CA ALA A 155 9.52 -0.80 1.63
C ALA A 155 10.35 0.28 2.34
N LEU A 156 10.00 1.56 2.16
CA LEU A 156 10.60 2.66 2.93
C LEU A 156 10.42 2.47 4.43
N MET A 157 9.21 2.10 4.86
CA MET A 157 8.92 1.83 6.26
C MET A 157 9.78 0.68 6.82
N ARG A 158 10.09 -0.34 6.01
CA ARG A 158 11.02 -1.42 6.40
C ARG A 158 12.46 -0.93 6.45
N GLU A 159 12.87 -0.14 5.47
CA GLU A 159 14.22 0.42 5.34
C GLU A 159 14.65 1.25 6.55
N CYS A 160 13.71 1.95 7.18
CA CYS A 160 13.96 2.74 8.40
C CYS A 160 14.54 1.92 9.57
N THR A 161 14.46 0.59 9.54
CA THR A 161 15.07 -0.29 10.56
C THR A 161 16.58 -0.37 10.48
N ASN A 162 17.19 0.18 9.42
CA ASN A 162 18.63 0.32 9.30
C ASN A 162 19.09 1.66 9.91
N PRO A 163 20.34 1.74 10.42
CA PRO A 163 20.98 3.02 10.71
C PRO A 163 21.07 3.87 9.44
N ASN A 164 20.94 5.19 9.57
CA ASN A 164 21.13 6.10 8.44
C ASN A 164 22.58 6.03 7.94
N GLY A 165 22.77 5.95 6.61
CA GLY A 165 24.09 6.01 5.99
C GLY A 165 24.05 5.75 4.49
N PRO A 166 25.21 5.74 3.79
CA PRO A 166 25.25 5.62 2.33
C PRO A 166 24.59 4.35 1.76
N ALA A 167 24.62 3.24 2.50
CA ALA A 167 23.95 1.99 2.11
C ALA A 167 22.44 1.99 2.40
N HIS A 168 22.01 2.86 3.32
CA HIS A 168 20.64 2.96 3.81
C HIS A 168 20.26 4.44 3.95
N PRO A 169 20.09 5.15 2.82
CA PRO A 169 19.89 6.59 2.83
C PRO A 169 18.58 7.01 3.53
N PHE A 170 17.59 6.11 3.57
CA PHE A 170 16.35 6.28 4.33
C PHE A 170 16.34 5.52 5.67
N GLY A 171 17.47 4.93 6.08
CA GLY A 171 17.62 4.36 7.41
C GLY A 171 17.37 5.42 8.49
N ASN A 172 16.65 5.07 9.55
CA ASN A 172 16.35 5.99 10.65
C ASN A 172 16.19 5.22 11.98
N LEU A 173 17.02 4.20 12.20
CA LEU A 173 17.04 3.47 13.46
C LEU A 173 17.74 4.29 14.54
N ARG A 174 16.96 4.85 15.47
CA ARG A 174 17.47 5.59 16.64
C ARG A 174 17.83 4.68 17.83
N GLN A 175 18.80 5.13 18.63
CA GLN A 175 19.15 4.46 19.89
C GLN A 175 18.08 4.71 20.97
N GLN A 176 17.97 3.78 21.92
CA GLN A 176 16.90 3.76 22.92
C GLN A 176 16.98 4.93 23.92
N GLU A 177 18.16 5.52 24.13
CA GLU A 177 18.34 6.68 25.00
C GLU A 177 17.59 7.92 24.48
N GLU A 178 17.34 7.98 23.17
CA GLU A 178 16.58 9.07 22.55
C GLU A 178 15.06 8.84 22.58
N CYS A 179 14.58 7.63 22.87
CA CYS A 179 13.16 7.28 22.71
C CYS A 179 12.63 6.42 23.86
N PHE A 180 11.49 6.79 24.43
CA PHE A 180 10.81 6.02 25.49
C PHE A 180 10.16 4.69 25.01
N VAL A 181 10.27 4.36 23.73
CA VAL A 181 9.62 3.21 23.08
C VAL A 181 10.68 2.11 22.85
N PRO A 182 10.34 0.80 22.90
CA PRO A 182 11.33 -0.26 22.59
C PRO A 182 11.98 -0.06 21.22
N ARG A 183 13.30 -0.32 21.09
CA ARG A 183 14.13 -0.06 19.88
C ARG A 183 13.44 -0.31 18.53
N ARG A 184 12.67 -1.40 18.40
CA ARG A 184 12.00 -1.79 17.13
C ARG A 184 10.78 -0.96 16.74
N ASN A 185 10.25 -0.18 17.68
CA ASN A 185 9.16 0.76 17.43
C ASN A 185 9.71 2.15 17.05
N CYS A 186 10.96 2.48 17.40
CA CYS A 186 11.55 3.81 17.18
C CYS A 186 12.09 4.05 15.76
N ALA A 187 12.02 3.06 14.88
CA ALA A 187 12.36 3.24 13.48
C ALA A 187 11.10 3.69 12.75
N VAL A 188 11.05 4.92 12.27
CA VAL A 188 9.98 5.48 11.40
C VAL A 188 10.64 6.34 10.32
N PRO A 189 9.99 6.63 9.18
CA PRO A 189 10.53 7.59 8.22
C PRO A 189 10.83 8.94 8.88
N ALA A 190 11.91 9.59 8.47
CA ALA A 190 12.26 10.93 8.94
C ALA A 190 11.13 11.92 8.61
N ALA A 191 10.98 12.98 9.41
CA ALA A 191 9.94 13.98 9.21
C ALA A 191 10.05 14.62 7.82
N THR A 192 11.25 14.94 7.33
CA THR A 192 11.49 15.46 5.98
C THR A 192 10.92 14.56 4.90
N VAL A 193 11.32 13.30 4.91
CA VAL A 193 10.85 12.27 3.99
C VAL A 193 9.34 12.08 4.08
N THR A 194 8.80 12.06 5.29
CA THR A 194 7.36 11.88 5.54
C THR A 194 6.55 13.01 4.95
N MET A 195 6.97 14.27 5.17
CA MET A 195 6.26 15.44 4.66
C MET A 195 6.36 15.54 3.15
N GLN A 196 7.50 15.17 2.56
CA GLN A 196 7.66 15.09 1.11
C GLN A 196 6.67 14.10 0.48
N ILE A 197 6.64 12.85 0.97
CA ILE A 197 5.72 11.82 0.46
C ILE A 197 4.26 12.24 0.67
N PHE A 198 3.95 12.82 1.82
CA PHE A 198 2.62 13.32 2.11
C PHE A 198 2.19 14.43 1.15
N ARG A 199 3.05 15.44 0.92
CA ARG A 199 2.82 16.50 -0.08
C ARG A 199 2.61 15.91 -1.47
N ASP A 200 3.48 15.00 -1.91
CA ASP A 200 3.44 14.41 -3.24
C ASP A 200 2.17 13.54 -3.42
N THR A 201 1.70 12.89 -2.35
CA THR A 201 0.41 12.19 -2.33
C THR A 201 -0.77 13.16 -2.54
N LEU A 202 -0.79 14.30 -1.84
CA LEU A 202 -1.82 15.32 -2.02
C LEU A 202 -1.80 15.92 -3.43
N LEU A 203 -0.60 16.14 -3.99
CA LEU A 203 -0.43 16.59 -5.37
C LEU A 203 -0.97 15.57 -6.38
N ALA A 204 -0.80 14.27 -6.13
CA ALA A 204 -1.35 13.19 -6.94
C ALA A 204 -2.89 13.09 -6.85
N LEU A 205 -3.49 13.41 -5.70
CA LEU A 205 -4.95 13.42 -5.52
C LEU A 205 -5.65 14.56 -6.27
N ARG A 206 -5.02 15.74 -6.40
CA ARG A 206 -5.64 16.89 -7.07
C ARG A 206 -6.15 16.62 -8.49
N PRO A 207 -5.36 16.05 -9.42
CA PRO A 207 -5.87 15.71 -10.75
C PRO A 207 -6.94 14.60 -10.71
N LEU A 208 -6.84 13.66 -9.77
CA LEU A 208 -7.86 12.62 -9.53
C LEU A 208 -9.22 13.25 -9.19
N HIS A 209 -9.24 14.16 -8.22
CA HIS A 209 -10.44 14.87 -7.78
C HIS A 209 -11.03 15.75 -8.89
N ARG A 210 -10.17 16.45 -9.64
CA ARG A 210 -10.60 17.26 -10.80
C ARG A 210 -11.24 16.44 -11.91
N ALA A 211 -10.83 15.18 -12.07
CA ALA A 211 -11.44 14.24 -13.01
C ALA A 211 -12.73 13.59 -12.45
N GLY A 212 -13.19 14.01 -11.27
CA GLY A 212 -14.43 13.55 -10.64
C GLY A 212 -14.30 12.19 -9.93
N TRP A 213 -13.08 11.78 -9.61
CA TRP A 213 -12.79 10.52 -8.93
C TRP A 213 -12.28 10.75 -7.52
N ILE A 214 -12.47 9.78 -6.64
CA ILE A 214 -11.76 9.68 -5.37
C ILE A 214 -11.04 8.34 -5.27
N MET A 215 -10.01 8.28 -4.43
CA MET A 215 -9.26 7.06 -4.19
C MET A 215 -10.02 6.09 -3.28
N GLY A 216 -10.62 6.60 -2.21
CA GLY A 216 -11.43 5.84 -1.25
C GLY A 216 -10.63 5.06 -0.20
N ASP A 217 -9.41 4.60 -0.52
CA ASP A 217 -8.46 3.96 0.41
C ASP A 217 -7.02 4.43 0.13
N LEU A 218 -6.51 5.33 0.98
CA LEU A 218 -5.14 5.83 0.94
C LEU A 218 -4.26 5.18 2.01
N SER A 219 -4.23 3.85 2.06
CA SER A 219 -3.31 3.12 2.93
C SER A 219 -1.89 3.03 2.35
N SER A 220 -0.90 2.78 3.21
CA SER A 220 0.51 2.61 2.79
C SER A 220 0.74 1.48 1.77
N GLY A 221 -0.18 0.52 1.67
CA GLY A 221 -0.10 -0.57 0.69
C GLY A 221 -0.52 -0.18 -0.72
N ASN A 222 -1.13 1.01 -0.90
CA ASN A 222 -1.65 1.47 -2.19
C ASN A 222 -0.75 2.51 -2.85
N LEU A 223 0.36 2.90 -2.21
CA LEU A 223 1.28 3.94 -2.70
C LEU A 223 2.58 3.33 -3.23
N PHE A 224 2.99 3.82 -4.40
CA PHE A 224 4.31 3.65 -4.97
C PHE A 224 5.05 4.98 -4.96
N VAL A 225 6.24 4.99 -4.40
CA VAL A 225 7.12 6.15 -4.38
C VAL A 225 8.05 6.06 -5.60
N GLU A 226 7.95 7.06 -6.48
CA GLU A 226 8.80 7.18 -7.65
C GLU A 226 10.20 7.66 -7.22
N GLY A 227 11.24 7.00 -7.72
CA GLY A 227 12.63 7.29 -7.36
C GLY A 227 13.46 6.03 -7.09
N SER A 228 14.34 6.09 -6.08
CA SER A 228 15.25 4.98 -5.77
C SER A 228 15.50 4.88 -4.28
N LEU A 229 15.19 3.70 -3.72
CA LEU A 229 15.43 3.40 -2.30
C LEU A 229 16.94 3.37 -2.01
N ALA A 230 17.72 2.77 -2.90
CA ALA A 230 19.17 2.60 -2.75
C ALA A 230 19.94 3.92 -2.90
N GLU A 231 19.45 4.83 -3.74
CA GLU A 231 20.11 6.13 -3.99
C GLU A 231 19.54 7.26 -3.11
N GLY A 232 18.54 6.99 -2.28
CA GLY A 232 17.96 8.00 -1.39
C GLY A 232 17.13 9.05 -2.13
N ARG A 233 16.51 8.70 -3.26
CA ARG A 233 15.81 9.64 -4.14
C ARG A 233 14.30 9.44 -4.09
N ILE A 234 13.57 10.54 -3.90
CA ILE A 234 12.11 10.63 -4.04
C ILE A 234 11.81 11.68 -5.11
N GLN A 235 11.00 11.30 -6.11
CA GLN A 235 10.62 12.15 -7.23
C GLN A 235 9.12 12.45 -7.25
N GLY A 236 8.30 11.55 -6.71
CA GLY A 236 6.86 11.68 -6.67
C GLY A 236 6.18 10.46 -6.07
N VAL A 237 4.86 10.44 -6.16
CA VAL A 237 4.00 9.35 -5.69
C VAL A 237 2.98 9.02 -6.76
N SER A 238 2.79 7.73 -6.99
CA SER A 238 1.73 7.17 -7.82
C SER A 238 0.92 6.13 -7.04
N PHE A 239 -0.34 5.95 -7.39
CA PHE A 239 -1.23 4.96 -6.80
C PHE A 239 -1.06 3.61 -7.49
N ALA A 240 -0.63 2.61 -6.72
CA ALA A 240 -0.37 1.24 -7.20
C ALA A 240 -1.59 0.33 -7.13
N ASP A 241 -2.55 0.64 -6.25
CA ASP A 241 -3.80 -0.13 -6.15
C ASP A 241 -5.00 0.80 -6.15
N ALA A 242 -5.71 0.85 -7.26
CA ALA A 242 -6.91 1.66 -7.49
C ALA A 242 -8.23 0.89 -7.28
N SER A 243 -8.20 -0.27 -6.61
CA SER A 243 -9.36 -1.14 -6.40
C SER A 243 -10.56 -0.49 -5.70
N THR A 244 -10.34 0.60 -4.96
CA THR A 244 -11.38 1.34 -4.23
C THR A 244 -11.84 2.63 -4.92
N VAL A 245 -11.23 2.98 -6.06
CA VAL A 245 -11.55 4.20 -6.80
C VAL A 245 -13.01 4.19 -7.25
N ARG A 246 -13.61 5.38 -7.21
CA ARG A 246 -15.03 5.61 -7.50
C ARG A 246 -15.30 7.05 -7.87
N LYS A 247 -16.46 7.31 -8.49
CA LYS A 247 -16.86 8.68 -8.82
C LYS A 247 -17.33 9.42 -7.58
N ILE A 248 -17.09 10.73 -7.54
CA ILE A 248 -17.63 11.62 -6.52
C ILE A 248 -19.16 11.55 -6.55
N GLY A 249 -19.77 11.44 -5.38
CA GLY A 249 -21.23 11.33 -5.19
C GLY A 249 -21.78 9.91 -5.26
N GLU A 250 -20.95 8.88 -5.50
CA GLU A 250 -21.38 7.48 -5.41
C GLU A 250 -21.54 7.02 -3.95
N ASN A 251 -22.49 6.11 -3.73
CA ASN A 251 -22.85 5.59 -2.41
C ASN A 251 -22.73 4.06 -2.31
N GLU A 252 -22.19 3.39 -3.35
CA GLU A 252 -22.03 1.94 -3.32
C GLU A 252 -21.01 1.55 -2.26
N MET A 253 -21.33 0.60 -1.39
CA MET A 253 -20.35 0.16 -0.38
C MET A 253 -19.12 -0.45 -1.07
N PRO A 254 -17.89 -0.09 -0.66
CA PRO A 254 -16.70 -0.74 -1.20
C PRO A 254 -16.71 -2.22 -0.82
N ALA A 255 -16.37 -3.09 -1.78
CA ALA A 255 -16.21 -4.52 -1.54
C ALA A 255 -15.08 -4.78 -0.51
N THR A 256 -14.09 -3.89 -0.49
CA THR A 256 -12.87 -4.05 0.29
C THR A 256 -12.33 -2.68 0.71
N ALA A 257 -11.81 -2.60 1.93
CA ALA A 257 -11.39 -1.36 2.55
C ALA A 257 -10.39 -1.72 3.69
N GLU A 258 -9.18 -1.14 3.75
CA GLU A 258 -8.18 -1.32 4.83
C GLU A 258 -8.54 -0.62 6.18
N PRO A 259 -8.82 -1.38 7.27
CA PRO A 259 -9.20 -0.80 8.56
C PRO A 259 -8.18 0.22 9.06
N GLY A 260 -8.65 1.33 9.64
CA GLY A 260 -7.79 2.42 10.09
C GLY A 260 -7.69 3.60 9.11
N PHE A 261 -8.11 3.47 7.85
CA PHE A 261 -7.94 4.53 6.85
C PHE A 261 -9.24 5.17 6.37
N HIS A 262 -10.39 4.51 6.50
CA HIS A 262 -11.63 5.00 5.88
C HIS A 262 -12.33 6.09 6.67
N ALA A 263 -12.86 7.04 5.91
CA ALA A 263 -13.84 7.96 6.40
C ALA A 263 -15.18 7.25 6.68
N PRO A 264 -15.96 7.66 7.70
CA PRO A 264 -17.24 7.04 8.05
C PRO A 264 -18.25 7.00 6.88
N GLU A 265 -18.31 8.06 6.08
CA GLU A 265 -19.27 8.21 4.99
C GLU A 265 -19.07 7.20 3.87
N LEU A 266 -17.89 6.58 3.75
CA LEU A 266 -17.61 5.52 2.78
C LEU A 266 -18.59 4.33 2.90
N PHE A 267 -19.22 4.16 4.07
CA PHE A 267 -20.19 3.09 4.33
C PHE A 267 -21.63 3.59 4.52
N SER A 268 -21.86 4.91 4.55
CA SER A 268 -23.15 5.46 5.00
C SER A 268 -23.66 6.64 4.19
N GLY A 269 -22.95 7.11 3.16
CA GLY A 269 -23.36 8.30 2.42
C GLY A 269 -22.55 8.55 1.15
N PRO A 270 -22.80 9.69 0.49
CA PRO A 270 -22.05 10.11 -0.67
C PRO A 270 -20.61 10.45 -0.31
N VAL A 271 -19.72 9.94 -1.13
CA VAL A 271 -18.30 10.20 -1.03
C VAL A 271 -17.92 11.48 -1.78
N THR A 272 -16.97 12.23 -1.22
CA THR A 272 -16.43 13.47 -1.81
C THR A 272 -14.92 13.48 -1.69
N GLU A 273 -14.26 14.52 -2.20
CA GLU A 273 -12.82 14.73 -1.97
C GLU A 273 -12.45 14.72 -0.48
N LYS A 274 -13.40 15.04 0.42
CA LYS A 274 -13.19 15.01 1.87
C LYS A 274 -13.02 13.59 2.42
N THR A 275 -13.47 12.57 1.69
CA THR A 275 -13.22 11.16 2.01
C THR A 275 -11.72 10.83 1.86
N ASP A 276 -11.07 11.37 0.82
CA ASP A 276 -9.63 11.22 0.64
C ASP A 276 -8.84 12.12 1.60
N VAL A 277 -9.34 13.31 1.97
CA VAL A 277 -8.71 14.15 3.03
C VAL A 277 -8.60 13.39 4.34
N PHE A 278 -9.67 12.69 4.75
CA PHE A 278 -9.64 11.84 5.93
C PHE A 278 -8.52 10.80 5.80
N SER A 279 -8.55 10.03 4.71
CA SER A 279 -7.60 8.93 4.47
C SER A 279 -6.15 9.43 4.38
N ALA A 280 -5.90 10.61 3.81
CA ALA A 280 -4.60 11.24 3.74
C ALA A 280 -4.08 11.64 5.15
N GLY A 281 -4.96 12.13 6.04
CA GLY A 281 -4.59 12.38 7.44
C GLY A 281 -4.18 11.10 8.17
N ARG A 282 -4.90 10.00 7.91
CA ARG A 282 -4.57 8.66 8.43
C ARG A 282 -3.26 8.13 7.91
N LEU A 283 -2.98 8.35 6.62
CA LEU A 283 -1.71 8.02 5.99
C LEU A 283 -0.55 8.76 6.65
N LEU A 284 -0.66 10.08 6.83
CA LEU A 284 0.35 10.90 7.52
C LEU A 284 0.64 10.37 8.93
N LEU A 285 -0.42 10.11 9.72
CA LEU A 285 -0.27 9.53 11.06
C LEU A 285 0.42 8.16 11.00
N SER A 286 0.07 7.30 10.04
CA SER A 286 0.65 5.96 9.92
C SER A 286 2.16 5.96 9.62
N MET A 287 2.66 6.99 8.92
CA MET A 287 4.09 7.16 8.65
C MET A 287 4.84 7.69 9.88
N LEU A 288 4.22 8.59 10.64
CA LEU A 288 4.85 9.19 11.83
C LEU A 288 4.76 8.31 13.07
N TYR A 289 3.77 7.41 13.15
CA TYR A 289 3.46 6.70 14.38
C TYR A 289 4.26 5.38 14.53
N PRO A 290 5.17 5.26 15.52
CA PRO A 290 5.97 4.06 15.81
C PRO A 290 5.25 2.72 15.71
N VAL A 291 4.07 2.64 16.32
CA VAL A 291 3.29 1.40 16.39
C VAL A 291 2.71 1.03 15.03
N ALA A 292 2.33 2.01 14.21
CA ALA A 292 1.84 1.78 12.86
C ALA A 292 2.94 1.22 11.96
N VAL A 293 4.09 1.91 11.89
CA VAL A 293 5.24 1.46 11.10
C VAL A 293 5.72 0.07 11.53
N HIS A 294 5.73 -0.21 12.85
CA HIS A 294 6.05 -1.54 13.36
C HIS A 294 5.04 -2.62 12.89
N ASN A 295 3.74 -2.31 12.88
CA ASN A 295 2.74 -3.25 12.41
C ASN A 295 2.80 -3.49 10.89
N VAL A 296 3.10 -2.46 10.08
CA VAL A 296 3.34 -2.60 8.63
C VAL A 296 4.46 -3.60 8.37
N ARG A 297 5.60 -3.46 9.07
CA ARG A 297 6.74 -4.41 8.96
C ARG A 297 6.38 -5.84 9.32
N LEU A 298 5.42 -5.99 10.24
CA LEU A 298 4.94 -7.29 10.67
C LEU A 298 3.70 -7.75 9.90
N HIS A 299 3.30 -7.06 8.83
CA HIS A 299 2.11 -7.41 8.04
C HIS A 299 0.88 -7.59 8.96
N ARG A 300 0.69 -6.65 9.87
CA ARG A 300 -0.42 -6.63 10.84
C ARG A 300 -1.39 -5.50 10.49
N PRO A 301 -2.70 -5.72 10.70
CA PRO A 301 -3.72 -4.72 10.37
C PRO A 301 -3.55 -3.45 11.20
N LEU A 302 -3.97 -2.32 10.62
CA LEU A 302 -3.84 -0.99 11.23
C LEU A 302 -5.16 -0.45 11.82
N GLY A 303 -6.18 -1.29 12.02
CA GLY A 303 -7.47 -0.88 12.58
C GLY A 303 -7.41 -0.27 13.99
N PHE A 304 -6.32 -0.47 14.76
CA PHE A 304 -6.14 0.23 16.03
C PHE A 304 -6.02 1.75 15.86
N LEU A 305 -5.64 2.22 14.68
CA LEU A 305 -5.56 3.64 14.39
C LEU A 305 -6.93 4.30 14.58
N ASP A 306 -8.06 3.60 14.44
CA ASP A 306 -9.41 4.17 14.63
C ASP A 306 -9.56 4.87 16.00
N ASN A 307 -8.78 4.45 16.99
CA ASN A 307 -8.74 5.03 18.33
C ASN A 307 -7.54 5.96 18.58
N THR A 308 -6.70 6.21 17.57
CA THR A 308 -5.49 7.05 17.66
C THR A 308 -5.61 8.22 16.68
N GLN A 309 -5.63 9.45 17.18
CA GLN A 309 -5.86 10.63 16.33
C GLN A 309 -4.69 11.62 16.29
N THR A 310 -3.75 11.53 17.22
CA THR A 310 -2.64 12.48 17.37
C THR A 310 -1.36 11.79 17.83
N LEU A 311 -0.24 12.51 17.74
CA LEU A 311 1.08 12.09 18.22
C LEU A 311 1.40 12.74 19.57
N THR A 312 1.81 11.94 20.54
CA THR A 312 2.46 12.41 21.76
C THR A 312 3.88 12.90 21.49
N ALA A 313 4.49 13.58 22.47
CA ALA A 313 5.87 14.03 22.35
C ALA A 313 6.85 12.85 22.16
N GLY A 314 6.69 11.76 22.91
CA GLY A 314 7.56 10.59 22.79
C GLY A 314 7.43 9.85 21.45
N GLU A 315 6.24 9.89 20.84
CA GLU A 315 5.97 9.24 19.56
C GLU A 315 6.52 10.02 18.36
N SER A 316 6.77 11.33 18.50
CA SER A 316 7.31 12.16 17.43
C SER A 316 8.84 12.21 17.40
N VAL A 317 9.52 11.86 18.50
CA VAL A 317 10.98 11.85 18.57
C VAL A 317 11.62 10.93 17.51
N PRO A 318 11.11 9.70 17.27
CA PRO A 318 11.61 8.81 16.22
C PRO A 318 11.78 9.46 14.83
N SER A 319 10.80 10.25 14.39
CA SER A 319 10.86 10.90 13.07
C SER A 319 11.72 12.17 13.07
N GLY A 320 12.15 12.66 14.23
CA GLY A 320 12.82 13.96 14.37
C GLY A 320 11.88 15.15 14.16
N LEU A 321 10.56 14.95 14.27
CA LEU A 321 9.59 16.02 14.09
C LEU A 321 9.72 17.09 15.21
N PRO A 322 9.98 18.37 14.87
CA PRO A 322 10.14 19.42 15.86
C PRO A 322 8.88 19.62 16.72
N GLN A 323 9.06 20.03 17.97
CA GLN A 323 7.96 20.17 18.94
C GLN A 323 6.84 21.11 18.46
N GLU A 324 7.19 22.27 17.90
CA GLU A 324 6.23 23.25 17.38
C GLU A 324 5.45 22.66 16.19
N MET A 325 6.16 22.00 15.28
CA MET A 325 5.56 21.36 14.12
C MET A 325 4.65 20.19 14.50
N ARG A 326 4.97 19.43 15.55
CA ARG A 326 4.07 18.39 16.09
C ARG A 326 2.70 18.96 16.48
N ALA A 327 2.66 20.15 17.08
CA ALA A 327 1.38 20.78 17.45
C ALA A 327 0.56 21.18 16.20
N GLU A 328 1.21 21.63 15.14
CA GLU A 328 0.56 21.91 13.84
C GLU A 328 0.06 20.62 13.18
N VAL A 329 0.90 19.58 13.12
CA VAL A 329 0.53 18.25 12.58
C VAL A 329 -0.67 17.70 13.33
N ASN A 330 -0.67 17.71 14.66
CA ASN A 330 -1.80 17.22 15.45
C ASN A 330 -3.09 18.01 15.18
N ARG A 331 -3.02 19.34 15.02
CA ARG A 331 -4.18 20.14 14.63
C ARG A 331 -4.70 19.76 13.25
N LEU A 332 -3.81 19.54 12.28
CA LEU A 332 -4.18 19.12 10.94
C LEU A 332 -4.81 17.71 10.95
N LEU A 333 -4.24 16.76 11.70
CA LEU A 333 -4.79 15.40 11.83
C LEU A 333 -6.22 15.43 12.37
N LEU A 334 -6.47 16.18 13.46
CA LEU A 334 -7.80 16.33 14.05
C LEU A 334 -8.81 16.95 13.07
N ARG A 335 -8.40 17.97 12.31
CA ARG A 335 -9.26 18.59 11.29
C ARG A 335 -9.50 17.66 10.11
N ALA A 336 -8.49 16.91 9.66
CA ALA A 336 -8.62 15.97 8.55
C ALA A 336 -9.55 14.81 8.90
N THR A 337 -9.51 14.33 10.14
CA THR A 337 -10.31 13.18 10.59
C THR A 337 -11.59 13.57 11.32
N ALA A 338 -12.11 14.79 11.13
CA ALA A 338 -13.40 15.18 11.70
C ALA A 338 -14.50 14.23 11.20
N PRO A 339 -15.43 13.75 12.04
CA PRO A 339 -16.45 12.79 11.60
C PRO A 339 -17.32 13.34 10.46
N ASP A 340 -17.71 14.60 10.56
CA ASP A 340 -18.48 15.33 9.55
C ASP A 340 -17.55 15.82 8.40
N PRO A 341 -17.75 15.38 7.15
CA PRO A 341 -16.96 15.83 6.00
C PRO A 341 -16.93 17.35 5.80
N GLU A 342 -18.00 18.05 6.16
CA GLU A 342 -18.08 19.52 5.99
C GLU A 342 -17.16 20.26 6.97
N GLN A 343 -16.90 19.66 8.14
CA GLN A 343 -15.99 20.23 9.15
C GLN A 343 -14.52 19.91 8.86
N ARG A 344 -14.24 19.03 7.89
CA ARG A 344 -12.87 18.68 7.54
C ARG A 344 -12.17 19.83 6.83
N ILE A 345 -10.87 19.95 7.11
CA ILE A 345 -9.96 20.79 6.33
C ILE A 345 -10.11 20.51 4.82
N SER A 346 -9.92 21.51 3.99
CA SER A 346 -9.90 21.31 2.53
C SER A 346 -8.59 20.66 2.07
N MET A 347 -8.60 20.07 0.88
CA MET A 347 -7.40 19.52 0.25
C MET A 347 -6.32 20.60 0.01
N ASP A 348 -6.73 21.80 -0.40
CA ASP A 348 -5.79 22.91 -0.67
C ASP A 348 -5.14 23.43 0.61
N GLU A 349 -5.89 23.55 1.72
CA GLU A 349 -5.32 23.91 3.02
C GLU A 349 -4.36 22.81 3.53
N MET A 350 -4.71 21.54 3.34
CA MET A 350 -3.87 20.40 3.74
C MET A 350 -2.55 20.38 2.96
N LEU A 351 -2.62 20.65 1.65
CA LEU A 351 -1.44 20.74 0.79
C LEU A 351 -0.57 21.95 1.15
N ALA A 352 -1.16 23.12 1.38
CA ALA A 352 -0.41 24.32 1.77
C ALA A 352 0.37 24.10 3.08
N ALA A 353 -0.22 23.39 4.05
CA ALA A 353 0.48 23.01 5.28
C ALA A 353 1.65 22.05 5.00
N ALA A 354 1.44 21.03 4.16
CA ALA A 354 2.48 20.08 3.78
C ALA A 354 3.67 20.76 3.05
N GLU A 355 3.38 21.70 2.14
CA GLU A 355 4.39 22.49 1.44
C GLU A 355 5.18 23.40 2.39
N ASP A 356 4.51 24.03 3.37
CA ASP A 356 5.16 24.81 4.42
C ASP A 356 6.12 23.95 5.27
N TRP A 357 5.67 22.78 5.71
CA TRP A 357 6.49 21.87 6.50
C TRP A 357 7.69 21.36 5.71
N CYS A 358 7.52 21.02 4.43
CA CYS A 358 8.64 20.63 3.56
C CYS A 358 9.70 21.72 3.50
N ARG A 359 9.29 22.99 3.33
CA ARG A 359 10.21 24.14 3.26
C ARG A 359 10.98 24.32 4.57
N ARG A 360 10.27 24.38 5.69
CA ARG A 360 10.85 24.59 7.03
C ARG A 360 11.82 23.49 7.45
N LEU A 361 11.54 22.24 7.07
CA LEU A 361 12.43 21.12 7.38
C LEU A 361 13.67 21.10 6.46
N SER A 362 13.55 21.56 5.21
CA SER A 362 14.70 21.67 4.30
C SER A 362 15.67 22.78 4.75
N ASP A 363 15.13 23.91 5.22
CA ASP A 363 15.92 25.04 5.73
C ASP A 363 16.66 24.67 7.03
N ALA A 364 16.17 23.70 7.80
CA ALA A 364 16.79 23.23 9.04
C ALA A 364 17.94 22.23 8.82
N GLU A 365 18.04 21.64 7.62
CA GLU A 365 19.11 20.71 7.22
C GLU A 365 20.27 21.42 6.49
N SER A 366 20.08 22.70 6.12
CA SER A 366 21.08 23.57 5.47
C SER A 366 21.87 24.38 6.50
#